data_AF-A0A8J3Q4X8-F1
#
_entry.id   AF-A0A8J3Q4X8-F1
#
_cell.length_a   1.000
_cell.length_b   1.000
_cell.length_c   1.000
_cell.angle_alpha   90.00
_cell.angle_beta   90.00
_cell.angle_gamma   90.00
#
_symmetry.space_group_name_H-M   'P 1'
#
loop_
_entity.id
_entity.type
_entity.pdbx_description
1 polymer ?
#
loop_
_entity_poly.entity_id
_entity_poly.type
_entity_poly.pdbx_seq_one_letter_code
_entity_poly.pdbx_strand_id
1 'polypeptide(L)'
;MTISYADVRKWDANAVETAATDLHGRQYTLIGLQDELDDARRLPDWHGTAGEQARSSLGTTRNNAEILIAELAAVERALQNAADDVATLKSRVANNDSLANTYQYGIAADGAIVDNKPADPPPKSRFEAEERAEAQRHRETIKRQLEQETKAILTAATNIDTTLARVMQLAQDRKISDHDATTLAGASKGGDIDAQVVDMEQALRDAGLLTGPPVDGFYRQWLENAVRRGVPIDTIQKMVSEHHITPEDFKILDGMEEIREDEDGNGIFKSYFMLPTDISGDDAAKAVRMTYILNAGTDYGTEGEATDFAPTPYGSEELRRITERQQQNSWSYDDDVGFVHGNGGRLVTTPNGMMMGLGGNLIQDQFSQRGGTTWGDTFMLNIDDPQDPAQQLRTVVSSGHAWYEGDTGPYQGALDTDRLLHHEERHSQQWAREGYTGFLASYVWEQVTGGNETEEDAGLSDGGY
;
A
#
# COMPACT_ATOMS: atom_id res chain seq x y z
N MET A 1 -9.63 -16.38 23.72
CA MET A 1 -9.15 -17.42 24.67
C MET A 1 -7.64 -17.27 24.80
N THR A 2 -7.01 -17.66 25.90
CA THR A 2 -5.54 -17.65 26.00
C THR A 2 -5.00 -19.00 25.50
N ILE A 3 -4.14 -18.98 24.48
CA ILE A 3 -3.52 -20.20 23.92
C ILE A 3 -2.43 -20.68 24.88
N SER A 4 -2.44 -21.96 25.26
CA SER A 4 -1.40 -22.57 26.10
C SER A 4 -0.31 -23.27 25.27
N TYR A 5 0.86 -23.50 25.88
CA TYR A 5 1.95 -24.21 25.20
C TYR A 5 1.56 -25.66 24.84
N ALA A 6 0.71 -26.28 25.66
CA ALA A 6 0.13 -27.60 25.35
C ALA A 6 -0.81 -27.58 24.15
N ASP A 7 -1.51 -26.47 23.88
CA ASP A 7 -2.36 -26.32 22.70
C ASP A 7 -1.49 -26.23 21.44
N VAL A 8 -0.46 -25.38 21.46
CA VAL A 8 0.50 -25.24 20.35
C VAL A 8 1.18 -26.58 20.01
N ARG A 9 1.55 -27.38 21.02
CA ARG A 9 2.10 -28.73 20.79
C ARG A 9 1.16 -29.65 20.01
N LYS A 10 -0.16 -29.47 20.13
CA LYS A 10 -1.18 -30.29 19.45
C LYS A 10 -1.55 -29.78 18.06
N TRP A 11 -1.15 -28.58 17.69
CA TRP A 11 -1.43 -28.04 16.37
C TRP A 11 -0.82 -28.91 15.27
N ASP A 12 -1.54 -29.00 14.15
CA ASP A 12 -1.25 -29.87 13.03
C ASP A 12 -1.32 -29.06 11.73
N ALA A 13 -0.15 -28.65 11.24
CA ALA A 13 -0.02 -27.90 9.99
C ALA A 13 -0.58 -28.67 8.79
N ASN A 14 -0.43 -30.00 8.74
CA ASN A 14 -0.90 -30.80 7.62
C ASN A 14 -2.43 -30.82 7.54
N ALA A 15 -3.11 -30.80 8.69
CA ALA A 15 -4.57 -30.75 8.73
C ALA A 15 -5.10 -29.41 8.20
N VAL A 16 -4.41 -28.30 8.53
CA VAL A 16 -4.74 -26.96 8.03
C VAL A 16 -4.48 -26.88 6.51
N GLU A 17 -3.32 -27.36 6.06
CA GLU A 17 -2.95 -27.41 4.65
C GLU A 17 -3.92 -28.24 3.80
N THR A 18 -4.38 -29.38 4.34
CA THR A 18 -5.40 -30.21 3.69
C THR A 18 -6.71 -29.44 3.51
N ALA A 19 -7.12 -28.67 4.52
CA ALA A 19 -8.33 -27.85 4.42
C ALA A 19 -8.17 -26.73 3.37
N ALA A 20 -6.99 -26.11 3.28
CA ALA A 20 -6.69 -25.14 2.22
C ALA A 20 -6.75 -25.77 0.82
N THR A 21 -6.10 -26.93 0.64
CA THR A 21 -6.10 -27.67 -0.64
C THR A 21 -7.52 -28.06 -1.08
N ASP A 22 -8.35 -28.52 -0.14
CA ASP A 22 -9.75 -28.87 -0.42
C ASP A 22 -10.57 -27.63 -0.83
N LEU A 23 -10.29 -26.47 -0.22
CA LEU A 23 -10.96 -25.21 -0.55
C LEU A 23 -10.55 -24.72 -1.94
N HIS A 24 -9.26 -24.78 -2.26
CA HIS A 24 -8.71 -24.48 -3.58
C HIS A 24 -9.38 -25.29 -4.68
N GLY A 25 -9.53 -26.62 -4.48
CA GLY A 25 -10.20 -27.48 -5.44
C GLY A 25 -11.66 -27.08 -5.73
N ARG A 26 -12.38 -26.61 -4.70
CA ARG A 26 -13.75 -26.11 -4.84
C ARG A 26 -13.78 -24.76 -5.56
N GLN A 27 -12.88 -23.87 -5.21
CA GLN A 27 -12.74 -22.56 -5.84
C GLN A 27 -12.44 -22.72 -7.34
N TYR A 28 -11.45 -23.54 -7.70
CA TYR A 28 -11.11 -23.83 -9.09
C TYR A 28 -12.30 -24.40 -9.88
N THR A 29 -13.08 -25.28 -9.25
CA THR A 29 -14.31 -25.81 -9.86
C THR A 29 -15.33 -24.71 -10.13
N LEU A 30 -15.52 -23.76 -9.20
CA LEU A 30 -16.46 -22.64 -9.38
C LEU A 30 -15.99 -21.66 -10.45
N ILE A 31 -14.70 -21.31 -10.46
CA ILE A 31 -14.11 -20.45 -11.49
C ILE A 31 -14.30 -21.06 -12.87
N GLY A 32 -14.15 -22.39 -12.99
CA GLY A 32 -14.38 -23.12 -14.23
C GLY A 32 -15.81 -23.07 -14.77
N LEU A 33 -16.79 -22.58 -13.99
CA LEU A 33 -18.19 -22.40 -14.42
C LEU A 33 -18.49 -21.02 -15.00
N GLN A 34 -17.47 -20.15 -15.12
CA GLN A 34 -17.63 -18.78 -15.63
C GLN A 34 -18.29 -18.75 -17.01
N ASP A 35 -17.78 -19.55 -17.95
CA ASP A 35 -18.27 -19.57 -19.32
C ASP A 35 -19.73 -20.04 -19.38
N GLU A 36 -20.11 -21.05 -18.59
CA GLU A 36 -21.48 -21.53 -18.50
C GLU A 36 -22.43 -20.48 -17.94
N LEU A 37 -21.99 -19.68 -16.94
CA LEU A 37 -22.79 -18.59 -16.38
C LEU A 37 -22.98 -17.45 -17.39
N ASP A 38 -21.92 -17.09 -18.11
CA ASP A 38 -21.94 -16.04 -19.12
C ASP A 38 -22.80 -16.46 -20.33
N ASP A 39 -22.67 -17.70 -20.81
CA ASP A 39 -23.49 -18.26 -21.88
C ASP A 39 -24.96 -18.36 -21.48
N ALA A 40 -25.24 -18.83 -20.26
CA ALA A 40 -26.60 -18.90 -19.74
C ALA A 40 -27.29 -17.53 -19.71
N ARG A 41 -26.53 -16.44 -19.48
CA ARG A 41 -27.06 -15.07 -19.46
C ARG A 41 -27.38 -14.52 -20.84
N ARG A 42 -26.74 -14.99 -21.91
CA ARG A 42 -26.91 -14.44 -23.26
C ARG A 42 -28.36 -14.57 -23.77
N LEU A 43 -28.98 -15.74 -23.57
CA LEU A 43 -30.38 -16.05 -23.94
C LEU A 43 -30.79 -15.45 -25.32
N PRO A 44 -30.09 -15.76 -26.43
CA PRO A 44 -30.14 -14.96 -27.66
C PRO A 44 -31.53 -14.81 -28.27
N ASP A 45 -32.37 -15.84 -28.18
CA ASP A 45 -33.71 -15.85 -28.79
C ASP A 45 -34.85 -15.57 -27.80
N TRP A 46 -34.53 -15.28 -26.53
CA TRP A 46 -35.52 -15.02 -25.49
C TRP A 46 -35.61 -13.52 -25.17
N HIS A 47 -36.56 -12.86 -25.82
CA HIS A 47 -36.81 -11.42 -25.67
C HIS A 47 -38.07 -11.13 -24.84
N GLY A 48 -38.25 -9.84 -24.49
CA GLY A 48 -39.35 -9.35 -23.69
C GLY A 48 -39.09 -9.45 -22.18
N THR A 49 -40.06 -9.00 -21.38
CA THR A 49 -39.93 -8.81 -19.93
C THR A 49 -39.44 -10.07 -19.19
N ALA A 50 -39.93 -11.26 -19.57
CA ALA A 50 -39.50 -12.51 -18.95
C ALA A 50 -38.01 -12.83 -19.22
N GLY A 51 -37.55 -12.58 -20.45
CA GLY A 51 -36.14 -12.75 -20.81
C GLY A 51 -35.23 -11.74 -20.08
N GLU A 52 -35.66 -10.48 -19.97
CA GLU A 52 -34.95 -9.45 -19.19
C GLU A 52 -34.85 -9.81 -17.69
N GLN A 53 -35.94 -10.28 -17.09
CA GLN A 53 -35.95 -10.75 -15.71
C GLN A 53 -35.02 -11.96 -15.51
N ALA A 54 -35.00 -12.90 -16.46
CA ALA A 54 -34.07 -14.03 -16.41
C ALA A 54 -32.60 -13.57 -16.47
N ARG A 55 -32.26 -12.64 -17.38
CA ARG A 55 -30.90 -12.05 -17.47
C ARG A 55 -30.50 -11.32 -16.20
N SER A 56 -31.42 -10.57 -15.59
CA SER A 56 -31.18 -9.88 -14.33
C SER A 56 -30.94 -10.86 -13.17
N SER A 57 -31.75 -11.91 -13.07
CA SER A 57 -31.58 -12.98 -12.06
C SER A 57 -30.25 -13.72 -12.19
N LEU A 58 -29.84 -14.03 -13.44
CA LEU A 58 -28.52 -14.62 -13.71
C LEU A 58 -27.39 -13.66 -13.39
N GLY A 59 -27.54 -12.36 -13.67
CA GLY A 59 -26.61 -11.32 -13.22
C GLY A 59 -26.42 -11.34 -11.70
N THR A 60 -27.50 -11.33 -10.92
CA THR A 60 -27.43 -11.45 -9.45
C THR A 60 -26.74 -12.75 -9.01
N THR A 61 -26.96 -13.85 -9.73
CA THR A 61 -26.34 -15.16 -9.41
C THR A 61 -24.84 -15.13 -9.65
N ARG A 62 -24.40 -14.54 -10.76
CA ARG A 62 -22.98 -14.31 -11.09
C ARG A 62 -22.29 -13.44 -10.04
N ASN A 63 -22.90 -12.31 -9.66
CA ASN A 63 -22.34 -11.42 -8.64
C ASN A 63 -22.22 -12.12 -7.27
N ASN A 64 -23.21 -12.95 -6.90
CA ASN A 64 -23.10 -13.74 -5.68
C ASN A 64 -21.99 -14.81 -5.75
N ALA A 65 -21.71 -15.33 -6.94
CA ALA A 65 -20.61 -16.27 -7.16
C ALA A 65 -19.24 -15.56 -7.11
N GLU A 66 -19.14 -14.34 -7.65
CA GLU A 66 -17.95 -13.49 -7.53
C GLU A 66 -17.60 -13.25 -6.05
N ILE A 67 -18.57 -12.77 -5.24
CA ILE A 67 -18.39 -12.59 -3.78
C ILE A 67 -17.99 -13.89 -3.08
N LEU A 68 -18.69 -15.00 -3.37
CA LEU A 68 -18.37 -16.29 -2.74
C LEU A 68 -16.94 -16.74 -3.08
N ILE A 69 -16.49 -16.54 -4.31
CA ILE A 69 -15.14 -16.92 -4.72
C ILE A 69 -14.09 -16.03 -4.05
N ALA A 70 -14.35 -14.74 -3.88
CA ALA A 70 -13.49 -13.86 -3.11
C ALA A 70 -13.39 -14.33 -1.64
N GLU A 71 -14.52 -14.65 -1.00
CA GLU A 71 -14.54 -15.20 0.37
C GLU A 71 -13.75 -16.51 0.49
N LEU A 72 -13.92 -17.43 -0.47
CA LEU A 72 -13.19 -18.71 -0.50
C LEU A 72 -11.69 -18.48 -0.70
N ALA A 73 -11.29 -17.58 -1.60
CA ALA A 73 -9.90 -17.24 -1.86
C ALA A 73 -9.22 -16.68 -0.60
N ALA A 74 -9.87 -15.72 0.05
CA ALA A 74 -9.35 -15.11 1.26
C ALA A 74 -9.11 -16.16 2.36
N VAL A 75 -10.09 -17.05 2.59
CA VAL A 75 -9.98 -18.11 3.61
C VAL A 75 -8.93 -19.15 3.22
N GLU A 76 -8.84 -19.52 1.94
CA GLU A 76 -7.81 -20.44 1.44
C GLU A 76 -6.40 -19.87 1.72
N ARG A 77 -6.17 -18.63 1.31
CA ARG A 77 -4.91 -17.93 1.51
C ARG A 77 -4.53 -17.85 2.98
N ALA A 78 -5.48 -17.51 3.85
CA ALA A 78 -5.27 -17.45 5.29
C ALA A 78 -4.94 -18.83 5.89
N LEU A 79 -5.55 -19.91 5.39
CA LEU A 79 -5.23 -21.28 5.81
C LEU A 79 -3.83 -21.71 5.36
N GLN A 80 -3.42 -21.38 4.13
CA GLN A 80 -2.05 -21.65 3.64
C GLN A 80 -1.01 -20.96 4.51
N ASN A 81 -1.18 -19.65 4.75
CA ASN A 81 -0.27 -18.88 5.60
C ASN A 81 -0.23 -19.46 7.02
N ALA A 82 -1.39 -19.78 7.60
CA ALA A 82 -1.46 -20.41 8.92
C ALA A 82 -0.79 -21.79 8.95
N ALA A 83 -0.90 -22.60 7.89
CA ALA A 83 -0.24 -23.91 7.82
C ALA A 83 1.30 -23.76 7.85
N ASP A 84 1.84 -22.85 7.03
CA ASP A 84 3.28 -22.55 6.97
C ASP A 84 3.81 -22.01 8.32
N ASP A 85 3.07 -21.09 8.93
CA ASP A 85 3.43 -20.51 10.22
C ASP A 85 3.36 -21.55 11.35
N VAL A 86 2.34 -22.42 11.36
CA VAL A 86 2.24 -23.53 12.32
C VAL A 86 3.39 -24.51 12.13
N ALA A 87 3.78 -24.84 10.89
CA ALA A 87 4.91 -25.72 10.63
C ALA A 87 6.23 -25.14 11.18
N THR A 88 6.45 -23.84 10.96
CA THR A 88 7.58 -23.09 11.52
C THR A 88 7.55 -23.09 13.05
N LEU A 89 6.38 -22.80 13.64
CA LEU A 89 6.19 -22.76 15.08
C LEU A 89 6.42 -24.12 15.75
N LYS A 90 5.99 -25.22 15.11
CA LYS A 90 6.22 -26.59 15.57
C LYS A 90 7.70 -26.93 15.63
N SER A 91 8.49 -26.47 14.66
CA SER A 91 9.94 -26.63 14.66
C SER A 91 10.58 -25.88 15.84
N ARG A 92 10.12 -24.65 16.13
CA ARG A 92 10.56 -23.88 17.29
C ARG A 92 10.22 -24.56 18.61
N VAL A 93 9.00 -25.07 18.76
CA VAL A 93 8.56 -25.85 19.94
C VAL A 93 9.45 -27.08 20.15
N ALA A 94 9.73 -27.86 19.10
CA ALA A 94 10.57 -29.04 19.20
C ALA A 94 12.02 -28.69 19.61
N ASN A 95 12.58 -27.62 19.06
CA ASN A 95 13.91 -27.13 19.42
C ASN A 95 13.97 -26.64 20.88
N ASN A 96 12.95 -25.90 21.32
CA ASN A 96 12.85 -25.39 22.68
C ASN A 96 12.67 -26.52 23.71
N ASP A 97 11.83 -27.52 23.39
CA ASP A 97 11.65 -28.73 24.21
C ASP A 97 12.96 -29.55 24.28
N SER A 98 13.69 -29.67 23.17
CA SER A 98 14.99 -30.35 23.12
C SER A 98 16.06 -29.63 23.98
N LEU A 99 16.11 -28.29 23.90
CA LEU A 99 17.00 -27.48 24.73
C LEU A 99 16.66 -27.63 26.22
N ALA A 100 15.37 -27.57 26.57
CA ALA A 100 14.91 -27.78 27.94
C ALA A 100 15.37 -29.15 28.46
N ASN A 101 15.11 -30.22 27.70
CA ASN A 101 15.49 -31.58 28.08
C ASN A 101 17.01 -31.75 28.24
N THR A 102 17.80 -31.16 27.33
CA THR A 102 19.28 -31.21 27.37
C THR A 102 19.83 -30.65 28.67
N TYR A 103 19.20 -29.60 29.19
CA TYR A 103 19.58 -28.95 30.44
C TYR A 103 18.73 -29.37 31.63
N GLN A 104 17.97 -30.48 31.55
CA GLN A 104 17.13 -31.00 32.64
C GLN A 104 16.05 -30.02 33.14
N TYR A 105 15.55 -29.17 32.24
CA TYR A 105 14.31 -28.42 32.43
C TYR A 105 13.15 -29.15 31.75
N GLY A 106 11.93 -28.81 32.14
CA GLY A 106 10.70 -29.16 31.43
C GLY A 106 9.86 -27.92 31.18
N ILE A 107 9.08 -27.92 30.10
CA ILE A 107 8.14 -26.84 29.79
C ILE A 107 6.73 -27.36 30.04
N ALA A 108 6.08 -26.81 31.08
CA ALA A 108 4.73 -27.18 31.50
C ALA A 108 3.67 -26.80 30.46
N ALA A 109 2.43 -27.24 30.67
CA ALA A 109 1.33 -27.03 29.72
C ALA A 109 1.01 -25.54 29.49
N ASP A 110 1.18 -24.71 30.52
CA ASP A 110 1.02 -23.26 30.49
C ASP A 110 2.28 -22.52 29.98
N GLY A 111 3.36 -23.23 29.67
CA GLY A 111 4.65 -22.66 29.27
C GLY A 111 5.62 -22.38 30.42
N ALA A 112 5.27 -22.69 31.68
CA ALA A 112 6.19 -22.47 32.79
C ALA A 112 7.43 -23.39 32.70
N ILE A 113 8.62 -22.83 32.95
CA ILE A 113 9.87 -23.59 32.98
C ILE A 113 10.05 -24.25 34.36
N VAL A 114 10.04 -25.57 34.38
CA VAL A 114 10.20 -26.42 35.56
C VAL A 114 11.61 -26.98 35.62
N ASP A 115 12.31 -26.84 36.74
CA ASP A 115 13.62 -27.47 36.94
C ASP A 115 13.43 -28.93 37.38
N ASN A 116 13.85 -29.86 36.52
CA ASN A 116 13.79 -31.30 36.77
C ASN A 116 15.15 -31.87 37.21
N LYS A 117 16.17 -31.00 37.39
CA LYS A 117 17.49 -31.44 37.85
C LYS A 117 17.41 -31.94 39.29
N PRO A 118 17.90 -33.16 39.58
CA PRO A 118 18.05 -33.64 40.95
C PRO A 118 19.01 -32.77 41.75
N ALA A 119 18.80 -32.67 43.07
CA ALA A 119 19.72 -31.92 43.94
C ALA A 119 21.14 -32.49 43.87
N ASP A 120 22.12 -31.62 43.66
CA ASP A 120 23.53 -32.02 43.67
C ASP A 120 23.95 -32.43 45.10
N PRO A 121 24.77 -33.49 45.26
CA PRO A 121 25.35 -33.83 46.56
C PRO A 121 26.28 -32.71 47.04
N PRO A 122 26.62 -32.57 48.34
CA PRO A 122 27.52 -31.50 48.81
C PRO A 122 28.90 -31.49 48.10
N PRO A 123 29.52 -30.31 47.87
CA PRO A 123 30.85 -30.23 47.26
C PRO A 123 31.92 -30.74 48.23
N LYS A 124 32.91 -31.48 47.72
CA LYS A 124 34.01 -32.05 48.52
C LYS A 124 35.24 -31.16 48.55
N SER A 125 35.30 -30.14 47.70
CA SER A 125 36.40 -29.18 47.62
C SER A 125 35.92 -27.80 47.20
N ARG A 126 36.77 -26.78 47.38
CA ARG A 126 36.52 -25.42 46.88
C ARG A 126 36.42 -25.38 45.35
N PHE A 127 37.27 -26.13 44.65
CA PHE A 127 37.24 -26.22 43.19
C PHE A 127 35.91 -26.79 42.69
N GLU A 128 35.43 -27.88 43.29
CA GLU A 128 34.11 -28.44 42.96
C GLU A 128 32.96 -27.45 43.26
N ALA A 129 33.09 -26.62 44.30
CA ALA A 129 32.08 -25.60 44.59
C ALA A 129 32.07 -24.48 43.54
N GLU A 130 33.23 -24.05 43.06
CA GLU A 130 33.37 -23.02 42.02
C GLU A 130 32.85 -23.53 40.66
N GLU A 131 33.22 -24.75 40.24
CA GLU A 131 32.74 -25.38 39.00
C GLU A 131 31.21 -25.54 38.98
N ARG A 132 30.61 -25.93 40.12
CA ARG A 132 29.15 -26.03 40.24
C ARG A 132 28.45 -24.67 40.19
N ALA A 133 29.05 -23.64 40.79
CA ALA A 133 28.50 -22.29 40.71
C ALA A 133 28.52 -21.78 39.26
N GLU A 134 29.55 -22.10 38.48
CA GLU A 134 29.60 -21.80 37.04
C GLU A 134 28.53 -22.57 36.25
N ALA A 135 28.41 -23.88 36.47
CA ALA A 135 27.38 -24.70 35.83
C ALA A 135 25.95 -24.21 36.16
N GLN A 136 25.72 -23.75 37.38
CA GLN A 136 24.45 -23.17 37.79
C GLN A 136 24.16 -21.83 37.08
N ARG A 137 25.14 -20.92 37.00
CA ARG A 137 25.00 -19.66 36.24
C ARG A 137 24.70 -19.91 34.76
N HIS A 138 25.33 -20.93 34.17
CA HIS A 138 25.06 -21.33 32.79
C HIS A 138 23.62 -21.85 32.65
N ARG A 139 23.17 -22.76 33.52
CA ARG A 139 21.79 -23.25 33.52
C ARG A 139 20.75 -22.15 33.75
N GLU A 140 21.04 -21.15 34.58
CA GLU A 140 20.15 -19.98 34.77
C GLU A 140 20.05 -19.12 33.50
N THR A 141 21.13 -19.03 32.72
CA THR A 141 21.10 -18.35 31.42
C THR A 141 20.24 -19.11 30.42
N ILE A 142 20.38 -20.44 30.36
CA ILE A 142 19.50 -21.29 29.54
C ILE A 142 18.04 -21.16 29.97
N LYS A 143 17.74 -21.13 31.27
CA LYS A 143 16.37 -20.93 31.76
C LYS A 143 15.75 -19.65 31.22
N ARG A 144 16.48 -18.53 31.27
CA ARG A 144 16.01 -17.24 30.71
C ARG A 144 15.78 -17.31 29.20
N GLN A 145 16.64 -18.01 28.47
CA GLN A 145 16.46 -18.24 27.04
C GLN A 145 15.18 -19.04 26.76
N LEU A 146 14.93 -20.11 27.52
CA LEU A 146 13.70 -20.92 27.40
C LEU A 146 12.44 -20.10 27.74
N GLU A 147 12.50 -19.22 28.74
CA GLU A 147 11.39 -18.32 29.10
C GLU A 147 11.09 -17.33 27.97
N GLN A 148 12.14 -16.72 27.39
CA GLN A 148 12.00 -15.79 26.27
C GLN A 148 11.42 -16.47 25.02
N GLU A 149 11.97 -17.63 24.64
CA GLU A 149 11.51 -18.36 23.46
C GLU A 149 10.10 -18.92 23.65
N THR A 150 9.76 -19.44 24.83
CA THR A 150 8.38 -19.87 25.13
C THR A 150 7.39 -18.71 25.00
N LYS A 151 7.75 -17.52 25.51
CA LYS A 151 6.91 -16.32 25.35
C LYS A 151 6.76 -15.93 23.87
N ALA A 152 7.84 -15.99 23.09
CA ALA A 152 7.81 -15.70 21.66
C ALA A 152 6.96 -16.71 20.87
N ILE A 153 7.02 -18.00 21.22
CA ILE A 153 6.17 -19.06 20.65
C ILE A 153 4.69 -18.79 20.93
N LEU A 154 4.32 -18.46 22.17
CA LEU A 154 2.92 -18.19 22.53
C LEU A 154 2.38 -16.91 21.88
N THR A 155 3.25 -15.91 21.70
CA THR A 155 2.91 -14.68 20.96
C THR A 155 2.62 -15.02 19.50
N ALA A 156 3.53 -15.73 18.83
CA ALA A 156 3.33 -16.16 17.45
C ALA A 156 2.07 -17.03 17.28
N ALA A 157 1.80 -17.95 18.21
CA ALA A 157 0.58 -18.75 18.21
C ALA A 157 -0.68 -17.87 18.28
N THR A 158 -0.68 -16.87 19.17
CA THR A 158 -1.83 -15.95 19.30
C THR A 158 -2.05 -15.17 18.02
N ASN A 159 -0.99 -14.79 17.33
CA ASN A 159 -1.07 -14.02 16.09
C ASN A 159 -1.63 -14.88 14.95
N ILE A 160 -1.14 -16.11 14.77
CA ILE A 160 -1.67 -17.07 13.78
C ILE A 160 -3.18 -17.28 13.98
N ASP A 161 -3.61 -17.54 15.22
CA ASP A 161 -5.04 -17.76 15.54
C ASP A 161 -5.88 -16.52 15.28
N THR A 162 -5.39 -15.35 15.69
CA THR A 162 -6.11 -14.07 15.54
C THR A 162 -6.27 -13.69 14.07
N THR A 163 -5.20 -13.82 13.27
CA THR A 163 -5.22 -13.54 11.83
C THR A 163 -6.19 -14.45 11.10
N LEU A 164 -6.10 -15.77 11.31
CA LEU A 164 -6.98 -16.73 10.66
C LEU A 164 -8.45 -16.49 11.05
N ALA A 165 -8.72 -16.30 12.35
CA ALA A 165 -10.06 -16.00 12.83
C ALA A 165 -10.61 -14.70 12.23
N ARG A 166 -9.76 -13.70 12.01
CA ARG A 166 -10.15 -12.41 11.43
C ARG A 166 -10.60 -12.56 9.98
N VAL A 167 -9.85 -13.28 9.15
CA VAL A 167 -10.23 -13.54 7.75
C VAL A 167 -11.53 -14.35 7.69
N MET A 168 -11.66 -15.40 8.52
CA MET A 168 -12.89 -16.18 8.60
C MET A 168 -14.10 -15.33 9.02
N GLN A 169 -13.93 -14.40 9.96
CA GLN A 169 -15.01 -13.50 10.37
C GLN A 169 -15.40 -12.53 9.25
N LEU A 170 -14.42 -11.99 8.50
CA LEU A 170 -14.71 -11.12 7.35
C LEU A 170 -15.48 -11.87 6.26
N ALA A 171 -15.09 -13.11 5.96
CA ALA A 171 -15.82 -13.96 5.02
C ALA A 171 -17.25 -14.25 5.52
N GLN A 172 -17.41 -14.60 6.81
CA GLN A 172 -18.73 -14.86 7.40
C GLN A 172 -19.64 -13.62 7.39
N ASP A 173 -19.05 -12.43 7.58
CA ASP A 173 -19.75 -11.14 7.57
C ASP A 173 -20.03 -10.60 6.17
N ARG A 174 -19.55 -11.26 5.10
CA ARG A 174 -19.56 -10.76 3.71
C ARG A 174 -18.85 -9.42 3.55
N LYS A 175 -17.70 -9.28 4.20
CA LYS A 175 -16.84 -8.09 4.16
C LYS A 175 -15.56 -8.31 3.34
N ILE A 176 -15.43 -9.47 2.71
CA ILE A 176 -14.42 -9.70 1.69
C ILE A 176 -14.97 -9.13 0.38
N SER A 177 -14.20 -8.26 -0.25
CA SER A 177 -14.53 -7.59 -1.50
C SER A 177 -14.08 -8.43 -2.70
N ASP A 178 -14.89 -8.45 -3.76
CA ASP A 178 -14.46 -8.91 -5.08
C ASP A 178 -13.69 -7.84 -5.85
N HIS A 179 -13.53 -6.64 -5.28
CA HIS A 179 -12.82 -5.49 -5.84
C HIS A 179 -13.32 -5.12 -7.24
N ASP A 180 -14.65 -5.08 -7.41
CA ASP A 180 -15.34 -4.77 -8.67
C ASP A 180 -14.98 -5.72 -9.82
N ALA A 181 -14.54 -6.94 -9.48
CA ALA A 181 -14.16 -7.93 -10.48
C ALA A 181 -15.34 -8.30 -11.38
N THR A 182 -15.08 -8.30 -12.69
CA THR A 182 -16.06 -8.71 -13.70
C THR A 182 -15.95 -10.20 -14.07
N THR A 183 -15.07 -10.93 -13.40
CA THR A 183 -14.86 -12.37 -13.60
C THR A 183 -14.64 -13.08 -12.27
N LEU A 184 -15.00 -14.36 -12.21
CA LEU A 184 -14.75 -15.21 -11.04
C LEU A 184 -13.25 -15.31 -10.69
N ALA A 185 -12.37 -15.35 -11.69
CA ALA A 185 -10.93 -15.34 -11.48
C ALA A 185 -10.43 -13.99 -10.93
N GLY A 186 -11.02 -12.87 -11.37
CA GLY A 186 -10.77 -11.55 -10.80
C GLY A 186 -11.20 -11.48 -9.33
N ALA A 187 -12.38 -12.00 -9.01
CA ALA A 187 -12.90 -12.01 -7.64
C ALA A 187 -12.03 -12.84 -6.69
N SER A 188 -11.47 -13.96 -7.19
CA SER A 188 -10.46 -14.74 -6.45
C SER A 188 -9.26 -13.88 -6.06
N LYS A 189 -8.70 -13.10 -7.00
CA LYS A 189 -7.59 -12.19 -6.71
C LYS A 189 -7.99 -11.13 -5.68
N GLY A 190 -9.22 -10.62 -5.75
CA GLY A 190 -9.77 -9.68 -4.78
C GLY A 190 -9.75 -10.25 -3.35
N GLY A 191 -10.19 -11.49 -3.17
CA GLY A 191 -10.11 -12.19 -1.90
C GLY A 191 -8.68 -12.41 -1.40
N ASP A 192 -7.75 -12.75 -2.30
CA ASP A 192 -6.32 -12.91 -1.96
C ASP A 192 -5.70 -11.60 -1.47
N ILE A 193 -6.10 -10.46 -2.06
CA ILE A 193 -5.68 -9.12 -1.62
C ILE A 193 -6.19 -8.87 -0.21
N ASP A 194 -7.48 -9.09 0.05
CA ASP A 194 -8.08 -8.84 1.36
C ASP A 194 -7.44 -9.68 2.48
N ALA A 195 -7.08 -10.94 2.22
CA ALA A 195 -6.35 -11.77 3.17
C ALA A 195 -4.96 -11.20 3.50
N GLN A 196 -4.21 -10.79 2.48
CA GLN A 196 -2.88 -10.19 2.67
C GLN A 196 -2.93 -8.84 3.38
N VAL A 197 -4.00 -8.05 3.17
CA VAL A 197 -4.22 -6.81 3.92
C VAL A 197 -4.45 -7.11 5.40
N VAL A 198 -5.18 -8.17 5.74
CA VAL A 198 -5.34 -8.60 7.15
C VAL A 198 -4.00 -9.01 7.75
N ASP A 199 -3.16 -9.74 7.01
CA ASP A 199 -1.80 -10.10 7.46
C ASP A 199 -0.95 -8.84 7.73
N MET A 200 -0.98 -7.87 6.81
CA MET A 200 -0.26 -6.60 6.93
C MET A 200 -0.77 -5.77 8.13
N GLU A 201 -2.09 -5.70 8.31
CA GLU A 201 -2.73 -5.04 9.46
C GLU A 201 -2.29 -5.69 10.77
N GLN A 202 -2.30 -7.02 10.85
CA GLN A 202 -1.88 -7.74 12.05
C GLN A 202 -0.39 -7.52 12.34
N ALA A 203 0.47 -7.55 11.33
CA ALA A 203 1.89 -7.29 11.50
C ALA A 203 2.17 -5.88 12.04
N LEU A 204 1.38 -4.87 11.65
CA LEU A 204 1.45 -3.52 12.24
C LEU A 204 0.98 -3.51 13.71
N ARG A 205 -0.07 -4.26 14.05
CA ARG A 205 -0.53 -4.39 15.44
C ARG A 205 0.48 -5.08 16.33
N ASP A 206 1.11 -6.13 15.83
CA ASP A 206 2.15 -6.89 16.52
C ASP A 206 3.40 -6.04 16.80
N ALA A 207 3.75 -5.18 15.86
CA ALA A 207 4.82 -4.18 16.03
C ALA A 207 4.44 -3.03 16.99
N GLY A 208 3.19 -2.97 17.46
CA GLY A 208 2.67 -1.87 18.29
C GLY A 208 2.46 -0.57 17.52
N LEU A 209 2.43 -0.63 16.19
CA LEU A 209 2.31 0.51 15.28
C LEU A 209 0.85 0.81 14.91
N LEU A 210 -0.07 -0.13 15.15
CA LEU A 210 -1.49 0.04 14.90
C LEU A 210 -2.30 -0.44 16.10
N THR A 211 -3.30 0.35 16.50
CA THR A 211 -4.22 0.02 17.60
C THR A 211 -5.65 0.42 17.23
N GLY A 212 -6.64 -0.10 17.98
CA GLY A 212 -8.04 0.25 17.76
C GLY A 212 -8.77 -0.72 16.83
N PRO A 213 -9.93 -0.32 16.26
CA PRO A 213 -10.76 -1.17 15.41
C PRO A 213 -10.03 -1.53 14.10
N PRO A 214 -10.57 -2.49 13.32
CA PRO A 214 -10.08 -2.79 11.98
C PRO A 214 -10.02 -1.53 11.11
N VAL A 215 -9.01 -1.44 10.25
CA VAL A 215 -8.82 -0.27 9.40
C VAL A 215 -9.83 -0.23 8.26
N ASP A 216 -10.26 0.97 7.92
CA ASP A 216 -11.19 1.29 6.83
C ASP A 216 -10.69 2.50 6.03
N GLY A 217 -11.50 2.93 5.05
CA GLY A 217 -11.23 4.11 4.22
C GLY A 217 -9.88 4.06 3.50
N PHE A 218 -9.27 5.22 3.31
CA PHE A 218 -8.02 5.36 2.57
C PHE A 218 -6.81 4.71 3.26
N TYR A 219 -6.82 4.52 4.59
CA TYR A 219 -5.75 3.75 5.24
C TYR A 219 -5.81 2.28 4.83
N ARG A 220 -7.02 1.69 4.74
CA ARG A 220 -7.17 0.33 4.22
C ARG A 220 -6.77 0.25 2.75
N GLN A 221 -7.22 1.20 1.93
CA GLN A 221 -6.85 1.27 0.50
C GLN A 221 -5.34 1.39 0.31
N TRP A 222 -4.62 2.09 1.20
CA TRP A 222 -3.16 2.14 1.17
C TRP A 222 -2.54 0.75 1.35
N LEU A 223 -3.01 -0.03 2.32
CA LEU A 223 -2.51 -1.41 2.51
C LEU A 223 -2.87 -2.29 1.31
N GLU A 224 -4.04 -2.11 0.71
CA GLU A 224 -4.44 -2.82 -0.52
C GLU A 224 -3.51 -2.49 -1.69
N ASN A 225 -3.18 -1.21 -1.88
CA ASN A 225 -2.24 -0.77 -2.91
C ASN A 225 -0.83 -1.30 -2.64
N ALA A 226 -0.39 -1.29 -1.38
CA ALA A 226 0.88 -1.90 -0.97
C ALA A 226 0.94 -3.40 -1.31
N VAL A 227 -0.14 -4.15 -1.06
CA VAL A 227 -0.25 -5.57 -1.43
C VAL A 227 -0.21 -5.76 -2.95
N ARG A 228 -1.01 -5.01 -3.71
CA ARG A 228 -1.05 -5.08 -5.18
C ARG A 228 0.33 -4.83 -5.79
N ARG A 229 1.09 -3.89 -5.22
CA ARG A 229 2.43 -3.49 -5.68
C ARG A 229 3.56 -4.32 -5.07
N GLY A 230 3.26 -5.29 -4.22
CA GLY A 230 4.26 -6.14 -3.57
C GLY A 230 5.19 -5.37 -2.63
N VAL A 231 4.73 -4.28 -2.02
CA VAL A 231 5.52 -3.51 -1.05
C VAL A 231 5.77 -4.36 0.20
N PRO A 232 7.03 -4.57 0.61
CA PRO A 232 7.34 -5.37 1.79
C PRO A 232 6.76 -4.77 3.09
N ILE A 233 6.31 -5.63 4.01
CA ILE A 233 5.80 -5.21 5.33
C ILE A 233 6.84 -4.36 6.09
N ASP A 234 8.13 -4.68 6.00
CA ASP A 234 9.19 -3.92 6.66
C ASP A 234 9.26 -2.47 6.16
N THR A 235 8.96 -2.23 4.88
CA THR A 235 8.87 -0.87 4.31
C THR A 235 7.70 -0.12 4.94
N ILE A 236 6.52 -0.76 5.04
CA ILE A 236 5.33 -0.17 5.66
C ILE A 236 5.58 0.11 7.15
N GLN A 237 6.13 -0.84 7.90
CA GLN A 237 6.49 -0.66 9.31
C GLN A 237 7.49 0.48 9.51
N LYS A 238 8.53 0.57 8.66
CA LYS A 238 9.50 1.68 8.72
C LYS A 238 8.81 3.02 8.46
N MET A 239 7.96 3.12 7.45
CA MET A 239 7.20 4.35 7.16
C MET A 239 6.31 4.76 8.35
N VAL A 240 5.50 3.83 8.87
CA VAL A 240 4.60 4.11 10.01
C VAL A 240 5.39 4.53 11.24
N SER A 241 6.48 3.86 11.56
CA SER A 241 7.29 4.14 12.76
C SER A 241 8.08 5.46 12.67
N GLU A 242 8.70 5.77 11.52
CA GLU A 242 9.51 6.98 11.37
C GLU A 242 8.67 8.24 11.17
N HIS A 243 7.55 8.13 10.45
CA HIS A 243 6.68 9.27 10.12
C HIS A 243 5.41 9.34 10.96
N HIS A 244 5.23 8.42 11.91
CA HIS A 244 4.08 8.37 12.82
C HIS A 244 2.73 8.34 12.08
N ILE A 245 2.67 7.63 10.95
CA ILE A 245 1.48 7.55 10.10
C ILE A 245 0.38 6.78 10.82
N THR A 246 -0.82 7.35 10.90
CA THR A 246 -1.99 6.73 11.52
C THR A 246 -3.19 6.72 10.58
N PRO A 247 -4.22 5.90 10.86
CA PRO A 247 -5.49 5.99 10.13
C PRO A 247 -6.13 7.39 10.13
N GLU A 248 -5.88 8.20 11.17
CA GLU A 248 -6.39 9.58 11.25
C GLU A 248 -5.78 10.49 10.19
N ASP A 249 -4.55 10.23 9.77
CA ASP A 249 -3.86 11.09 8.82
C ASP A 249 -4.51 11.08 7.44
N PHE A 250 -5.07 9.94 7.06
CA PHE A 250 -5.75 9.73 5.79
C PHE A 250 -7.11 10.42 5.70
N LYS A 251 -7.72 10.81 6.84
CA LYS A 251 -8.99 11.52 6.83
C LYS A 251 -8.92 12.89 6.15
N ILE A 252 -7.72 13.42 5.92
CA ILE A 252 -7.56 14.62 5.11
C ILE A 252 -8.12 14.43 3.68
N LEU A 253 -8.12 13.20 3.18
CA LEU A 253 -8.65 12.86 1.86
C LEU A 253 -10.17 12.64 1.89
N ASP A 254 -10.79 12.54 3.07
CA ASP A 254 -12.23 12.33 3.20
C ASP A 254 -12.99 13.55 2.63
N GLY A 255 -13.92 13.28 1.72
CA GLY A 255 -14.73 14.33 1.08
C GLY A 255 -14.03 15.05 -0.09
N MET A 256 -12.77 14.73 -0.37
CA MET A 256 -12.13 15.10 -1.64
C MET A 256 -12.61 14.16 -2.75
N GLU A 257 -12.67 14.66 -3.97
CA GLU A 257 -12.97 13.83 -5.14
C GLU A 257 -11.73 13.04 -5.54
N GLU A 258 -11.77 11.72 -5.37
CA GLU A 258 -10.76 10.80 -5.89
C GLU A 258 -10.95 10.65 -7.40
N ILE A 259 -9.91 10.96 -8.17
CA ILE A 259 -9.84 10.72 -9.61
C ILE A 259 -8.85 9.57 -9.80
N ARG A 260 -9.31 8.50 -10.46
CA ARG A 260 -8.51 7.30 -10.70
C ARG A 260 -8.00 7.27 -12.13
N GLU A 261 -6.76 6.87 -12.25
CA GLU A 261 -6.11 6.48 -13.50
C GLU A 261 -5.99 4.96 -13.51
N ASP A 262 -6.70 4.30 -14.43
CA ASP A 262 -6.83 2.84 -14.57
C ASP A 262 -6.82 2.48 -16.06
N GLU A 263 -5.80 2.93 -16.79
CA GLU A 263 -5.74 2.78 -18.25
C GLU A 263 -5.67 1.31 -18.69
N ASP A 264 -4.90 0.51 -17.96
CA ASP A 264 -4.67 -0.90 -18.25
C ASP A 264 -5.80 -1.81 -17.72
N GLY A 265 -6.68 -1.29 -16.87
CA GLY A 265 -7.83 -2.01 -16.31
C GLY A 265 -7.44 -3.25 -15.52
N ASN A 266 -6.20 -3.29 -15.02
CA ASN A 266 -5.65 -4.48 -14.35
C ASN A 266 -6.02 -4.53 -12.85
N GLY A 267 -6.75 -3.52 -12.35
CA GLY A 267 -7.16 -3.36 -10.96
C GLY A 267 -6.12 -2.68 -10.07
N ILE A 268 -5.03 -2.19 -10.65
CA ILE A 268 -4.01 -1.37 -10.02
C ILE A 268 -4.12 0.03 -10.61
N PHE A 269 -4.71 0.96 -9.85
CA PHE A 269 -4.94 2.32 -10.32
C PHE A 269 -4.16 3.33 -9.49
N LYS A 270 -3.83 4.47 -10.10
CA LYS A 270 -3.27 5.63 -9.40
C LYS A 270 -4.39 6.57 -8.98
N SER A 271 -4.30 7.06 -7.74
CA SER A 271 -5.29 7.93 -7.11
C SER A 271 -4.76 9.36 -7.05
N TYR A 272 -5.58 10.29 -7.52
CA TYR A 272 -5.37 11.74 -7.44
C TYR A 272 -6.57 12.32 -6.69
N PHE A 273 -6.40 13.44 -6.00
CA PHE A 273 -7.48 14.07 -5.23
C PHE A 273 -7.63 15.52 -5.65
N MET A 274 -8.83 15.87 -6.11
CA MET A 274 -9.20 17.25 -6.39
C MET A 274 -9.26 18.03 -5.08
N LEU A 275 -8.47 19.11 -5.00
CA LEU A 275 -8.44 19.96 -3.82
C LEU A 275 -9.72 20.82 -3.76
N PRO A 276 -10.42 20.85 -2.60
CA PRO A 276 -11.49 21.79 -2.35
C PRO A 276 -11.00 23.23 -2.48
N THR A 277 -11.84 24.12 -3.03
CA THR A 277 -11.44 25.51 -3.27
C THR A 277 -11.18 26.34 -2.01
N ASP A 278 -11.62 25.85 -0.86
CA ASP A 278 -11.46 26.46 0.46
C ASP A 278 -10.42 25.74 1.34
N ILE A 279 -9.64 24.81 0.76
CA ILE A 279 -8.57 24.11 1.48
C ILE A 279 -7.48 25.08 1.96
N SER A 280 -6.92 24.82 3.14
CA SER A 280 -5.74 25.53 3.64
C SER A 280 -4.44 25.01 3.00
N GLY A 281 -3.38 25.82 2.99
CA GLY A 281 -2.06 25.38 2.50
C GLY A 281 -1.53 24.15 3.26
N ASP A 282 -1.65 24.15 4.59
CA ASP A 282 -1.26 23.02 5.45
C ASP A 282 -2.03 21.73 5.10
N ASP A 283 -3.34 21.85 4.88
CA ASP A 283 -4.21 20.73 4.51
C ASP A 283 -3.90 20.23 3.09
N ALA A 284 -3.59 21.13 2.15
CA ALA A 284 -3.15 20.76 0.80
C ALA A 284 -1.81 20.01 0.84
N ALA A 285 -0.83 20.50 1.59
CA ALA A 285 0.45 19.83 1.76
C ALA A 285 0.27 18.44 2.42
N LYS A 286 -0.62 18.33 3.41
CA LYS A 286 -0.97 17.05 4.04
C LYS A 286 -1.65 16.10 3.05
N ALA A 287 -2.62 16.58 2.27
CA ALA A 287 -3.30 15.80 1.25
C ALA A 287 -2.29 15.22 0.25
N VAL A 288 -1.39 16.05 -0.29
CA VAL A 288 -0.32 15.62 -1.20
C VAL A 288 0.54 14.49 -0.61
N ARG A 289 0.96 14.60 0.65
CA ARG A 289 1.72 13.51 1.32
C ARG A 289 0.87 12.24 1.46
N MET A 290 -0.39 12.37 1.85
CA MET A 290 -1.27 11.20 1.98
C MET A 290 -1.58 10.54 0.64
N THR A 291 -1.65 11.30 -0.45
CA THR A 291 -1.79 10.78 -1.82
C THR A 291 -0.57 9.97 -2.24
N TYR A 292 0.65 10.47 -2.01
CA TYR A 292 1.88 9.70 -2.25
C TYR A 292 1.86 8.37 -1.46
N ILE A 293 1.53 8.43 -0.17
CA ILE A 293 1.51 7.23 0.67
C ILE A 293 0.46 6.25 0.16
N LEU A 294 -0.78 6.71 -0.05
CA LEU A 294 -1.92 5.91 -0.52
C LEU A 294 -1.58 5.10 -1.77
N ASN A 295 -0.90 5.70 -2.74
CA ASN A 295 -0.62 5.07 -4.03
C ASN A 295 0.39 3.91 -3.93
N ALA A 296 1.21 3.87 -2.88
CA ALA A 296 2.21 2.83 -2.64
C ALA A 296 3.24 2.64 -3.79
N GLY A 297 3.45 3.68 -4.60
CA GLY A 297 4.28 3.64 -5.81
C GLY A 297 3.76 4.60 -6.87
N THR A 298 4.50 4.72 -7.98
CA THR A 298 4.15 5.60 -9.11
C THR A 298 4.24 4.90 -10.46
N ASP A 299 4.54 3.60 -10.51
CA ASP A 299 4.69 2.78 -11.75
C ASP A 299 5.75 3.26 -12.77
N TYR A 300 6.44 4.36 -12.46
CA TYR A 300 7.56 4.83 -13.25
C TYR A 300 8.68 3.79 -13.39
N GLY A 301 8.90 3.36 -14.63
CA GLY A 301 9.93 2.39 -15.00
C GLY A 301 9.56 0.92 -14.74
N THR A 302 8.31 0.58 -14.40
CA THR A 302 7.92 -0.81 -14.11
C THR A 302 7.65 -1.64 -15.37
N GLU A 303 7.37 -1.02 -16.52
CA GLU A 303 7.01 -1.72 -17.76
C GLU A 303 8.16 -1.83 -18.79
N GLY A 304 9.39 -1.60 -18.37
CA GLY A 304 10.56 -1.62 -19.27
C GLY A 304 10.63 -0.42 -20.22
N GLU A 305 9.85 0.62 -19.92
CA GLU A 305 9.88 1.91 -20.60
C GLU A 305 11.23 2.60 -20.44
N ALA A 306 11.55 3.47 -21.41
CA ALA A 306 12.68 4.37 -21.28
C ALA A 306 12.37 5.38 -20.17
N THR A 307 13.11 5.30 -19.08
CA THR A 307 13.06 6.28 -17.99
C THR A 307 14.14 7.32 -18.19
N ASP A 308 13.82 8.58 -17.90
CA ASP A 308 14.81 9.67 -17.93
C ASP A 308 15.81 9.54 -16.77
N PHE A 309 15.41 8.83 -15.70
CA PHE A 309 16.21 8.59 -14.50
C PHE A 309 15.90 7.26 -13.84
N ALA A 310 16.80 6.82 -12.96
CA ALA A 310 16.55 5.67 -12.10
C ALA A 310 15.31 5.92 -11.20
N PRO A 311 14.32 5.00 -11.19
CA PRO A 311 13.16 5.10 -10.32
C PRO A 311 13.55 5.20 -8.85
N THR A 312 12.94 6.13 -8.12
CA THR A 312 13.13 6.23 -6.67
C THR A 312 12.22 5.23 -5.96
N PRO A 313 12.75 4.32 -5.13
CA PRO A 313 11.92 3.33 -4.46
C PRO A 313 10.88 3.95 -3.52
N TYR A 314 9.67 3.39 -3.52
CA TYR A 314 8.66 3.72 -2.53
C TYR A 314 9.14 3.38 -1.11
N GLY A 315 9.02 4.32 -0.18
CA GLY A 315 9.40 4.07 1.22
C GLY A 315 9.66 5.32 2.05
N SER A 316 10.14 5.09 3.27
CA SER A 316 10.34 6.14 4.28
C SER A 316 11.31 7.25 3.84
N GLU A 317 12.37 6.89 3.12
CA GLU A 317 13.37 7.84 2.63
C GLU A 317 12.77 8.81 1.62
N GLU A 318 11.92 8.29 0.74
CA GLU A 318 11.26 9.09 -0.28
C GLU A 318 10.18 10.00 0.34
N LEU A 319 9.38 9.48 1.28
CA LEU A 319 8.44 10.31 2.04
C LEU A 319 9.16 11.45 2.80
N ARG A 320 10.34 11.19 3.37
CA ARG A 320 11.17 12.22 3.99
C ARG A 320 11.61 13.27 2.96
N ARG A 321 12.10 12.84 1.81
CA ARG A 321 12.54 13.74 0.72
C ARG A 321 11.40 14.64 0.24
N ILE A 322 10.22 14.08 0.03
CA ILE A 322 9.01 14.84 -0.33
C ILE A 322 8.67 15.86 0.76
N THR A 323 8.67 15.44 2.03
CA THR A 323 8.38 16.33 3.15
C THR A 323 9.37 17.50 3.27
N GLU A 324 10.67 17.23 3.07
CA GLU A 324 11.72 18.26 3.08
C GLU A 324 11.60 19.22 1.89
N ARG A 325 11.24 18.70 0.70
CA ARG A 325 10.99 19.51 -0.50
C ARG A 325 9.78 20.42 -0.28
N GLN A 326 8.69 19.89 0.25
CA GLN A 326 7.49 20.67 0.59
C GLN A 326 7.78 21.80 1.58
N GLN A 327 8.65 21.58 2.57
CA GLN A 327 9.04 22.64 3.51
C GLN A 327 9.83 23.75 2.82
N GLN A 328 10.75 23.40 1.91
CA GLN A 328 11.53 24.36 1.12
C GLN A 328 10.65 25.13 0.12
N ASN A 329 9.61 24.46 -0.40
CA ASN A 329 8.62 25.02 -1.33
C ASN A 329 7.30 25.41 -0.63
N SER A 330 7.31 25.69 0.68
CA SER A 330 6.09 25.93 1.49
C SER A 330 5.19 27.02 0.94
N TRP A 331 5.78 28.05 0.32
CA TRP A 331 5.06 29.13 -0.35
C TRP A 331 4.12 28.65 -1.47
N SER A 332 4.41 27.51 -2.13
CA SER A 332 3.51 26.88 -3.12
C SER A 332 2.18 26.43 -2.50
N TYR A 333 2.17 26.20 -1.18
CA TYR A 333 1.00 25.77 -0.43
C TYR A 333 0.35 26.95 0.29
N ASP A 334 1.16 27.77 0.97
CA ASP A 334 0.69 28.87 1.81
C ASP A 334 0.03 30.00 0.99
N ASP A 335 0.58 30.30 -0.19
CA ASP A 335 0.16 31.44 -1.01
C ASP A 335 -0.53 30.98 -2.31
N ASP A 336 0.06 30.02 -3.04
CA ASP A 336 -0.39 29.72 -4.41
C ASP A 336 -1.69 28.92 -4.47
N VAL A 337 -1.96 28.01 -3.52
CA VAL A 337 -3.21 27.22 -3.52
C VAL A 337 -4.44 28.14 -3.50
N GLY A 338 -4.45 29.10 -2.57
CA GLY A 338 -5.52 30.07 -2.45
C GLY A 338 -5.58 31.01 -3.66
N PHE A 339 -4.43 31.40 -4.21
CA PHE A 339 -4.35 32.22 -5.41
C PHE A 339 -4.95 31.51 -6.64
N VAL A 340 -4.55 30.27 -6.91
CA VAL A 340 -5.05 29.48 -8.05
C VAL A 340 -6.57 29.33 -7.96
N HIS A 341 -7.09 28.90 -6.81
CA HIS A 341 -8.53 28.75 -6.61
C HIS A 341 -9.30 30.07 -6.67
N GLY A 342 -8.75 31.15 -6.11
CA GLY A 342 -9.32 32.49 -6.12
C GLY A 342 -9.44 33.08 -7.53
N ASN A 343 -8.58 32.66 -8.45
CA ASN A 343 -8.60 33.06 -9.86
C ASN A 343 -9.31 32.03 -10.77
N GLY A 344 -10.09 31.12 -10.19
CA GLY A 344 -10.91 30.16 -10.93
C GLY A 344 -10.19 28.89 -11.35
N GLY A 345 -8.89 28.75 -11.06
CA GLY A 345 -8.11 27.53 -11.30
C GLY A 345 -8.44 26.39 -10.34
N ARG A 346 -7.94 25.20 -10.67
CA ARG A 346 -8.13 23.98 -9.88
C ARG A 346 -6.82 23.20 -9.76
N LEU A 347 -6.73 22.42 -8.69
CA LEU A 347 -5.54 21.68 -8.30
C LEU A 347 -5.94 20.25 -7.92
N VAL A 348 -5.09 19.30 -8.28
CA VAL A 348 -5.15 17.90 -7.84
C VAL A 348 -3.82 17.51 -7.19
N THR A 349 -3.87 16.66 -6.17
CA THR A 349 -2.68 15.99 -5.62
C THR A 349 -2.19 14.92 -6.60
N THR A 350 -0.89 14.66 -6.67
CA THR A 350 -0.34 13.59 -7.52
C THR A 350 0.36 12.48 -6.73
N PRO A 351 0.49 11.27 -7.31
CA PRO A 351 1.23 10.15 -6.70
C PRO A 351 2.71 10.44 -6.42
N ASN A 352 3.32 11.45 -7.07
CA ASN A 352 4.72 11.84 -6.92
C ASN A 352 4.95 12.82 -5.76
N GLY A 353 3.90 13.08 -4.96
CA GLY A 353 3.95 13.96 -3.81
C GLY A 353 4.02 15.42 -4.18
N MET A 354 3.41 15.85 -5.30
CA MET A 354 3.30 17.24 -5.73
C MET A 354 1.83 17.59 -6.06
N MET A 355 1.57 18.83 -6.50
CA MET A 355 0.28 19.25 -7.04
C MET A 355 0.36 19.37 -8.56
N MET A 356 -0.75 19.12 -9.24
CA MET A 356 -0.93 19.44 -10.66
C MET A 356 -2.16 20.34 -10.81
N GLY A 357 -2.06 21.38 -11.62
CA GLY A 357 -3.05 22.44 -11.70
C GLY A 357 -3.37 22.91 -13.10
N LEU A 358 -4.53 23.57 -13.22
CA LEU A 358 -5.00 24.15 -14.47
C LEU A 358 -5.81 25.43 -14.19
N GLY A 359 -5.49 26.51 -14.91
CA GLY A 359 -6.11 27.84 -14.78
C GLY A 359 -5.62 28.67 -13.57
N GLY A 360 -6.18 29.88 -13.39
CA GLY A 360 -5.88 30.75 -12.22
C GLY A 360 -4.99 31.99 -12.52
N ASN A 361 -5.17 32.64 -13.66
CA ASN A 361 -4.04 33.23 -14.39
C ASN A 361 -3.46 34.58 -13.92
N LEU A 362 -2.11 34.63 -13.88
CA LEU A 362 -1.21 35.80 -14.09
C LEU A 362 0.27 35.34 -14.22
N ILE A 363 0.63 34.19 -13.64
CA ILE A 363 2.01 33.63 -13.67
C ILE A 363 2.25 32.71 -14.89
N GLN A 364 1.21 32.05 -15.45
CA GLN A 364 1.36 31.14 -16.60
C GLN A 364 1.89 31.87 -17.86
N ASP A 365 1.44 33.11 -18.11
CA ASP A 365 1.81 33.89 -19.30
C ASP A 365 3.31 34.25 -19.38
N GLN A 366 4.05 34.23 -18.26
CA GLN A 366 5.46 34.66 -18.23
C GLN A 366 6.47 33.54 -18.49
N PHE A 367 6.10 32.27 -18.32
CA PHE A 367 7.06 31.15 -18.29
C PHE A 367 6.64 29.90 -19.08
N SER A 368 5.44 29.85 -19.67
CA SER A 368 4.97 28.67 -20.42
C SER A 368 5.80 28.35 -21.67
N GLN A 369 6.42 27.17 -21.69
CA GLN A 369 6.87 26.49 -22.91
C GLN A 369 6.11 25.15 -23.07
N ARG A 370 5.41 25.01 -24.21
CA ARG A 370 4.83 23.83 -24.90
C ARG A 370 4.08 22.69 -24.16
N GLY A 371 4.20 22.47 -22.85
CA GLY A 371 3.32 21.51 -22.15
C GLY A 371 3.05 21.74 -20.67
N GLY A 372 3.72 22.70 -20.03
CA GLY A 372 3.40 23.13 -18.67
C GLY A 372 4.58 23.85 -18.03
N THR A 373 4.44 24.21 -16.77
CA THR A 373 5.55 24.79 -15.98
C THR A 373 5.41 24.36 -14.53
N THR A 374 6.46 23.78 -13.98
CA THR A 374 6.56 23.54 -12.54
C THR A 374 6.99 24.81 -11.80
N TRP A 375 6.19 25.17 -10.81
CA TRP A 375 6.34 26.33 -9.96
C TRP A 375 6.32 25.87 -8.50
N GLY A 376 7.52 25.78 -7.91
CA GLY A 376 7.69 25.21 -6.57
C GLY A 376 7.26 23.74 -6.53
N ASP A 377 6.16 23.43 -5.85
CA ASP A 377 5.59 22.08 -5.74
C ASP A 377 4.33 21.87 -6.63
N THR A 378 4.04 22.81 -7.55
CA THR A 378 2.87 22.75 -8.43
C THR A 378 3.28 22.67 -9.90
N PHE A 379 2.88 21.61 -10.60
CA PHE A 379 2.95 21.54 -12.06
C PHE A 379 1.69 22.15 -12.68
N MET A 380 1.83 23.27 -13.37
CA MET A 380 0.72 23.92 -14.08
C MET A 380 0.69 23.46 -15.53
N LEU A 381 -0.40 22.79 -15.93
CA LEU A 381 -0.63 22.39 -17.31
C LEU A 381 -0.83 23.62 -18.21
N ASN A 382 -0.21 23.60 -19.40
CA ASN A 382 -0.34 24.67 -20.38
C ASN A 382 -1.57 24.45 -21.27
N ILE A 383 -2.76 24.58 -20.67
CA ILE A 383 -4.06 24.54 -21.33
C ILE A 383 -4.78 25.87 -21.05
N ASP A 384 -4.99 26.65 -22.11
CA ASP A 384 -5.51 28.02 -22.01
C ASP A 384 -7.02 28.04 -21.75
N ASP A 385 -7.45 28.88 -20.79
CA ASP A 385 -8.85 29.20 -20.49
C ASP A 385 -9.85 28.03 -20.63
N PRO A 386 -9.62 26.90 -19.93
CA PRO A 386 -10.61 25.83 -19.87
C PRO A 386 -11.97 26.38 -19.43
N GLN A 387 -13.05 25.96 -20.08
CA GLN A 387 -14.41 26.32 -19.61
C GLN A 387 -14.71 25.72 -18.22
N ASP A 388 -14.11 24.57 -17.92
CA ASP A 388 -14.19 23.89 -16.62
C ASP A 388 -12.83 23.24 -16.30
N PRO A 389 -11.94 23.93 -15.53
CA PRO A 389 -10.64 23.39 -15.16
C PRO A 389 -10.72 22.09 -14.38
N ALA A 390 -11.76 21.88 -13.56
CA ALA A 390 -11.93 20.64 -12.80
C ALA A 390 -12.23 19.48 -13.76
N GLN A 391 -13.14 19.69 -14.71
CA GLN A 391 -13.45 18.67 -15.71
C GLN A 391 -12.26 18.37 -16.62
N GLN A 392 -11.47 19.38 -16.99
CA GLN A 392 -10.26 19.16 -17.78
C GLN A 392 -9.23 18.34 -17.00
N LEU A 393 -8.99 18.65 -15.72
CA LEU A 393 -8.09 17.85 -14.87
C LEU A 393 -8.55 16.39 -14.74
N ARG A 394 -9.86 16.12 -14.62
CA ARG A 394 -10.39 14.75 -14.65
C ARG A 394 -10.00 14.03 -15.94
N THR A 395 -10.18 14.70 -17.08
CA THR A 395 -9.85 14.14 -18.40
C THR A 395 -8.36 13.83 -18.51
N VAL A 396 -7.49 14.73 -18.05
CA VAL A 396 -6.03 14.54 -18.07
C VAL A 396 -5.65 13.34 -17.20
N VAL A 397 -6.03 13.37 -15.92
CA VAL A 397 -5.66 12.34 -14.95
C VAL A 397 -6.16 10.96 -15.37
N SER A 398 -7.43 10.83 -15.75
CA SER A 398 -7.99 9.52 -16.11
C SER A 398 -7.45 8.96 -17.42
N SER A 399 -6.72 9.73 -18.22
CA SER A 399 -6.14 9.28 -19.48
C SER A 399 -4.77 8.60 -19.35
N GLY A 400 -4.08 8.78 -18.22
CA GLY A 400 -2.70 8.31 -18.03
C GLY A 400 -1.66 8.99 -18.92
N HIS A 401 -2.04 9.96 -19.74
CA HIS A 401 -1.16 10.61 -20.71
C HIS A 401 -1.06 12.12 -20.52
N ALA A 402 0.05 12.70 -20.96
CA ALA A 402 0.23 14.15 -21.04
C ALA A 402 -0.80 14.78 -21.99
N TRP A 403 -1.25 16.00 -21.68
CA TRP A 403 -2.15 16.78 -22.53
C TRP A 403 -1.54 18.12 -22.89
N TYR A 404 -1.85 18.58 -24.11
CA TYR A 404 -1.31 19.79 -24.71
C TYR A 404 -2.43 20.65 -25.27
N GLU A 405 -2.16 21.95 -25.43
CA GLU A 405 -3.02 22.86 -26.17
C GLU A 405 -2.67 22.85 -27.67
N GLY A 406 -3.69 22.76 -28.52
CA GLY A 406 -3.55 22.87 -29.97
C GLY A 406 -4.55 23.85 -30.57
N ASP A 407 -4.46 24.11 -31.88
CA ASP A 407 -5.31 25.08 -32.58
C ASP A 407 -6.83 24.84 -32.44
N THR A 408 -7.23 23.62 -32.09
CA THR A 408 -8.63 23.20 -31.92
C THR A 408 -9.03 22.93 -30.49
N GLY A 409 -8.18 23.28 -29.51
CA GLY A 409 -8.34 23.00 -28.09
C GLY A 409 -7.40 21.91 -27.56
N PRO A 410 -7.62 21.47 -26.31
CA PRO A 410 -6.78 20.48 -25.64
C PRO A 410 -6.80 19.12 -26.36
N TYR A 411 -5.64 18.47 -26.47
CA TYR A 411 -5.51 17.13 -27.03
C TYR A 411 -4.53 16.26 -26.23
N GLN A 412 -4.77 14.95 -26.24
CA GLN A 412 -3.93 13.94 -25.59
C GLN A 412 -2.66 13.68 -26.40
N GLY A 413 -1.51 13.69 -25.73
CA GLY A 413 -0.21 13.29 -26.26
C GLY A 413 0.08 11.80 -26.11
N ALA A 414 1.27 11.38 -26.57
CA ALA A 414 1.77 10.01 -26.42
C ALA A 414 2.72 9.83 -25.22
N LEU A 415 3.03 10.91 -24.50
CA LEU A 415 3.89 10.87 -23.33
C LEU A 415 3.08 10.38 -22.12
N ASP A 416 3.60 9.38 -21.43
CA ASP A 416 3.04 8.85 -20.18
C ASP A 416 3.06 9.92 -19.06
N THR A 417 2.00 9.96 -18.26
CA THR A 417 1.85 10.96 -17.19
C THR A 417 2.82 10.72 -16.04
N ASP A 418 3.18 9.48 -15.71
CA ASP A 418 4.19 9.23 -14.68
C ASP A 418 5.54 9.75 -15.13
N ARG A 419 5.93 9.50 -16.39
CA ARG A 419 7.17 10.05 -16.93
C ARG A 419 7.17 11.58 -16.88
N LEU A 420 6.07 12.22 -17.29
CA LEU A 420 5.93 13.68 -17.18
C LEU A 420 6.03 14.15 -15.72
N LEU A 421 5.25 13.57 -14.81
CA LEU A 421 5.25 13.98 -13.40
C LEU A 421 6.59 13.75 -12.72
N HIS A 422 7.34 12.69 -13.06
CA HIS A 422 8.71 12.50 -12.56
C HIS A 422 9.68 13.54 -13.09
N HIS A 423 9.54 13.97 -14.35
CA HIS A 423 10.31 15.08 -14.88
C HIS A 423 9.99 16.39 -14.12
N GLU A 424 8.71 16.70 -13.95
CA GLU A 424 8.26 17.90 -13.24
C GLU A 424 8.66 17.90 -11.75
N GLU A 425 8.69 16.73 -11.13
CA GLU A 425 9.18 16.52 -9.77
C GLU A 425 10.67 16.93 -9.63
N ARG A 426 11.48 16.80 -10.69
CA ARG A 426 12.88 17.27 -10.70
C ARG A 426 12.98 18.78 -10.71
N HIS A 427 12.13 19.47 -11.47
CA HIS A 427 12.03 20.93 -11.41
C HIS A 427 11.60 21.38 -10.02
N SER A 428 10.66 20.67 -9.40
CA SER A 428 10.27 20.94 -8.03
C SER A 428 11.44 20.84 -7.03
N GLN A 429 12.33 19.84 -7.22
CA GLN A 429 13.57 19.75 -6.44
C GLN A 429 14.54 20.90 -6.73
N GLN A 430 14.62 21.40 -7.96
CA GLN A 430 15.47 22.55 -8.30
C GLN A 430 14.98 23.81 -7.59
N TRP A 431 13.66 24.08 -7.59
CA TRP A 431 13.05 25.16 -6.81
C TRP A 431 13.38 25.08 -5.32
N ALA A 432 13.29 23.88 -4.74
CA ALA A 432 13.62 23.67 -3.33
C ALA A 432 15.08 24.02 -3.02
N ARG A 433 16.02 23.65 -3.91
CA ARG A 433 17.46 23.92 -3.75
C ARG A 433 17.83 25.39 -3.97
N GLU A 434 17.28 26.03 -5.00
CA GLU A 434 17.65 27.39 -5.41
C GLU A 434 16.84 28.47 -4.69
N GLY A 435 15.67 28.10 -4.17
CA GLY A 435 14.70 29.00 -3.60
C GLY A 435 14.04 29.92 -4.64
N TYR A 436 12.93 30.54 -4.25
CA TYR A 436 12.08 31.33 -5.14
C TYR A 436 12.85 32.37 -5.98
N THR A 437 13.77 33.11 -5.36
CA THR A 437 14.55 34.17 -6.05
C THR A 437 15.73 33.62 -6.85
N GLY A 438 16.33 32.50 -6.42
CA GLY A 438 17.47 31.89 -7.11
C GLY A 438 17.04 31.26 -8.43
N PHE A 439 15.92 30.55 -8.42
CA PHE A 439 15.41 29.86 -9.61
C PHE A 439 14.84 30.84 -10.66
N LEU A 440 14.17 31.91 -10.23
CA LEU A 440 13.77 32.98 -11.15
C LEU A 440 14.98 33.66 -11.81
N ALA A 441 16.12 33.75 -11.12
CA ALA A 441 17.34 34.31 -11.69
C ALA A 441 18.03 33.36 -12.68
N SER A 442 18.00 32.03 -12.45
CA SER A 442 18.54 31.03 -13.37
C SER A 442 17.70 30.93 -14.65
N TYR A 443 16.37 30.89 -14.54
CA TYR A 443 15.47 30.86 -15.71
C TYR A 443 15.60 32.11 -16.59
N VAL A 444 15.66 33.30 -15.98
CA VAL A 444 15.89 34.56 -16.72
C VAL A 444 17.27 34.58 -17.36
N TRP A 445 18.29 33.99 -16.71
CA TRP A 445 19.65 33.90 -17.26
C TRP A 445 19.74 32.95 -18.45
N GLU A 446 19.04 31.81 -18.40
CA GLU A 446 18.97 30.84 -19.51
C GLU A 446 18.20 31.41 -20.70
N GLN A 447 17.09 32.11 -20.47
CA GLN A 447 16.33 32.79 -21.51
C GLN A 447 17.14 33.89 -22.21
N VAL A 448 18.08 34.52 -21.50
CA VAL A 448 19.01 35.53 -22.04
C VAL A 448 20.21 34.91 -22.77
N THR A 449 20.65 33.71 -22.37
CA THR A 449 21.86 33.06 -22.91
C THR A 449 21.58 31.98 -23.95
N GLY A 450 20.33 31.51 -24.06
CA GLY A 450 19.93 30.42 -24.95
C GLY A 450 20.43 29.05 -24.48
N GLY A 451 20.72 28.90 -23.18
CA GLY A 451 21.11 27.63 -22.54
C GLY A 451 19.90 26.75 -22.20
N ASN A 452 20.17 25.48 -21.89
CA ASN A 452 19.16 24.46 -21.55
C ASN A 452 19.59 23.62 -20.33
N GLU A 453 20.38 24.21 -19.42
CA GLU A 453 21.08 23.47 -18.37
C GLU A 453 20.11 22.95 -17.30
N THR A 454 19.07 23.73 -16.96
CA THR A 454 17.99 23.33 -16.04
C THR A 454 17.19 22.13 -16.53
N GLU A 455 16.90 22.09 -17.83
CA GLU A 455 16.18 21.00 -18.47
C GLU A 455 17.08 19.76 -18.66
N GLU A 456 18.36 19.93 -19.04
CA GLU A 456 19.35 18.84 -19.10
C GLU A 456 19.56 18.17 -17.73
N ASP A 457 19.62 18.96 -16.65
CA ASP A 457 19.68 18.46 -15.26
C ASP A 457 18.36 17.80 -14.78
N ALA A 458 17.24 18.14 -15.44
CA ALA A 458 15.94 17.49 -15.32
C ALA A 458 15.76 16.31 -16.31
N GLY A 459 16.82 15.89 -17.00
CA GLY A 459 16.93 14.54 -17.61
C GLY A 459 16.84 14.50 -19.12
N LEU A 460 16.91 15.63 -19.81
CA LEU A 460 16.76 15.68 -21.25
C LEU A 460 17.80 14.82 -22.00
N SER A 461 17.33 13.72 -22.61
CA SER A 461 18.08 13.04 -23.68
C SER A 461 17.40 13.16 -25.05
N ASP A 462 16.11 13.52 -25.11
CA ASP A 462 15.30 13.57 -26.33
C ASP A 462 14.58 14.92 -26.59
N GLY A 463 14.61 15.87 -25.66
CA GLY A 463 14.25 17.27 -25.94
C GLY A 463 12.81 17.70 -25.64
N GLY A 464 12.14 17.10 -24.64
CA GLY A 464 10.98 17.68 -23.93
C GLY A 464 9.87 18.27 -24.80
N TYR A 465 8.78 17.48 -24.95
CA TYR A 465 7.54 17.70 -25.73
C TYR A 465 7.49 17.09 -27.14
#